data_AF-A0A249MYL2-F1
#
_entry.id   AF-A0A249MYL2-F1
#
_cell.length_a   1.000
_cell.length_b   1.000
_cell.length_c   1.000
_cell.angle_alpha   90.00
_cell.angle_beta   90.00
_cell.angle_gamma   90.00
#
_symmetry.space_group_name_H-M   'P 1'
#
loop_
_entity.id
_entity.type
_entity.pdbx_description
1 polymer ?
#
loop_
_entity_poly.entity_id
_entity_poly.type
_entity_poly.pdbx_seq_one_letter_code
_entity_poly.pdbx_strand_id
1 'polypeptide(L)' 'MANDAEHYRGLAARAQAEADAATLSNARDRALRSVAAFETMALQHEHTAKRRAEREVSTAADRLVALGSPLLQ' A
#
# COMPACT_ATOMS: atom_id res chain seq x y z
N MET A 1 -3.26 -6.59 4.89
CA MET A 1 -4.32 -7.38 4.25
C MET A 1 -4.28 -7.06 2.76
N ALA A 2 -4.53 -8.02 1.86
CA ALA A 2 -4.33 -7.83 0.41
C ALA A 2 -5.20 -6.71 -0.22
N ASN A 3 -6.12 -6.13 0.55
CA ASN A 3 -7.13 -5.17 0.11
C ASN A 3 -6.91 -3.73 0.65
N ASP A 4 -5.83 -3.47 1.39
CA ASP A 4 -5.68 -2.16 2.08
C ASP A 4 -5.37 -1.02 1.10
N ALA A 5 -4.52 -1.26 0.10
CA ALA A 5 -4.19 -0.25 -0.90
C ALA A 5 -5.40 0.11 -1.77
N GLU A 6 -6.13 -0.88 -2.26
CA GLU A 6 -7.35 -0.68 -3.05
C GLU A 6 -8.44 0.05 -2.24
N HIS A 7 -8.59 -0.31 -0.96
CA HIS A 7 -9.48 0.40 -0.05
C HIS A 7 -9.16 1.90 0.03
N TYR A 8 -7.90 2.26 0.25
CA TYR A 8 -7.48 3.67 0.30
C TYR A 8 -7.64 4.38 -1.05
N ARG A 9 -7.44 3.70 -2.18
CA ARG A 9 -7.76 4.25 -3.51
C ARG A 9 -9.24 4.56 -3.66
N GLY A 10 -10.11 3.68 -3.16
CA GLY A 10 -11.57 3.93 -3.13
C GLY A 10 -11.94 5.14 -2.28
N LEU A 11 -11.31 5.31 -1.11
CA LEU A 11 -11.49 6.49 -0.26
C LEU A 11 -10.98 7.78 -0.92
N ALA A 12 -9.84 7.73 -1.62
CA ALA A 12 -9.33 8.86 -2.39
C ALA A 12 -10.29 9.27 -3.51
N ALA A 13 -10.81 8.32 -4.28
CA ALA A 13 -11.80 8.59 -5.33
C ALA A 13 -13.08 9.22 -4.78
N ARG A 14 -13.57 8.74 -3.62
CA ARG A 14 -14.72 9.33 -2.95
C ARG A 14 -14.43 10.76 -2.48
N ALA A 15 -13.28 11.01 -1.85
CA ALA A 15 -12.89 12.34 -1.40
C ALA A 15 -12.72 13.31 -2.58
N GLN A 16 -12.26 12.82 -3.74
CA GLN A 16 -12.20 13.62 -4.96
C GLN A 16 -13.59 14.02 -5.44
N ALA A 17 -14.54 13.08 -5.47
CA ALA A 17 -15.93 13.39 -5.81
C ALA A 17 -16.57 14.41 -4.84
N GLU A 18 -16.23 14.35 -3.54
CA GLU A 18 -16.65 15.35 -2.56
C GLU A 18 -16.02 16.73 -2.83
N ALA A 19 -14.75 16.78 -3.26
CA ALA A 19 -14.09 18.02 -3.65
C ALA A 19 -14.73 18.65 -4.90
N ASP A 20 -15.08 17.83 -5.89
CA ASP A 20 -15.69 18.24 -7.14
C ASP A 20 -17.12 18.79 -6.91
N ALA A 21 -17.87 18.17 -5.98
CA ALA A 21 -19.21 18.62 -5.58
C ALA A 21 -19.21 19.83 -4.64
N ALA A 22 -18.08 20.17 -4.02
CA ALA A 22 -18.01 21.24 -3.03
C ALA A 22 -18.19 22.63 -3.67
N THR A 23 -19.16 23.38 -3.15
CA THR A 23 -19.43 24.77 -3.54
C THR A 23 -18.61 25.78 -2.74
N LEU A 24 -18.18 25.41 -1.53
CA LEU A 24 -17.30 26.22 -0.68
C LEU A 24 -15.84 25.82 -0.85
N SER A 25 -14.94 26.81 -0.96
CA SER A 25 -13.51 26.57 -1.12
C SER A 25 -12.91 25.80 0.05
N ASN A 26 -13.27 26.15 1.29
CA ASN A 26 -12.74 25.48 2.48
C ASN A 26 -13.10 23.98 2.54
N ALA A 27 -14.29 23.60 2.05
CA ALA A 27 -14.76 22.24 1.97
C ALA A 27 -14.00 21.47 0.89
N ARG A 28 -13.81 22.11 -0.28
CA ARG A 28 -12.97 21.57 -1.37
C ARG A 28 -11.54 21.31 -0.89
N ASP A 29 -10.91 22.29 -0.25
CA ASP A 29 -9.54 22.19 0.21
C ASP A 29 -9.38 21.09 1.27
N ARG A 30 -10.37 20.94 2.15
CA ARG A 30 -10.38 19.84 3.12
C ARG A 30 -10.48 18.49 2.41
N ALA A 31 -11.37 18.36 1.43
CA ALA A 31 -11.52 17.12 0.67
C ALA A 31 -10.24 16.76 -0.10
N LEU A 32 -9.59 17.74 -0.74
CA LEU A 32 -8.31 17.54 -1.43
C LEU A 32 -7.18 17.13 -0.48
N ARG A 33 -7.14 17.64 0.76
CA ARG A 33 -6.20 17.14 1.77
C ARG A 33 -6.47 15.67 2.13
N SER A 34 -7.73 15.27 2.18
CA SER A 34 -8.10 13.87 2.39
C SER A 34 -7.69 12.98 1.20
N VAL A 35 -7.86 13.44 -0.05
CA VAL A 35 -7.35 12.74 -1.24
C VAL A 35 -5.86 12.45 -1.08
N ALA A 36 -5.04 13.49 -0.84
CA ALA A 36 -3.60 13.33 -0.70
C ALA A 36 -3.21 12.37 0.44
N ALA A 37 -3.92 12.41 1.57
CA ALA A 37 -3.69 11.50 2.69
C ALA A 37 -3.97 10.03 2.32
N PHE A 38 -5.10 9.77 1.66
CA PHE A 38 -5.47 8.41 1.25
C PHE A 38 -4.55 7.86 0.15
N GLU A 39 -4.15 8.68 -0.81
CA GLU A 39 -3.16 8.28 -1.82
C GLU A 39 -1.82 7.92 -1.19
N THR A 40 -1.36 8.70 -0.20
CA THR A 40 -0.15 8.39 0.55
C THR A 40 -0.28 7.04 1.28
N MET A 41 -1.42 6.78 1.92
CA MET A 41 -1.67 5.50 2.59
C MET A 41 -1.66 4.34 1.59
N ALA A 42 -2.33 4.47 0.44
CA ALA A 42 -2.33 3.45 -0.60
C ALA A 42 -0.90 3.07 -1.03
N LEU A 43 -0.07 4.08 -1.33
CA LEU A 43 1.34 3.87 -1.71
C LEU A 43 2.14 3.17 -0.61
N GLN A 44 1.95 3.55 0.66
CA GLN A 44 2.65 2.92 1.78
C GLN A 44 2.26 1.45 1.95
N HIS A 45 0.99 1.11 1.71
CA HIS A 45 0.51 -0.28 1.73
C HIS A 45 1.07 -1.08 0.55
N GLU A 46 1.12 -0.52 -0.66
CA GLU A 46 1.76 -1.14 -1.83
C GLU A 46 3.24 -1.42 -1.55
N HIS A 47 3.99 -0.45 -1.01
CA HIS A 47 5.39 -0.62 -0.63
C HIS A 47 5.60 -1.68 0.45
N THR A 48 4.72 -1.71 1.46
CA THR A 48 4.80 -2.71 2.54
C THR A 48 4.53 -4.11 2.00
N ALA A 49 3.54 -4.27 1.14
CA ALA A 49 3.22 -5.53 0.48
C ALA A 49 4.40 -6.03 -0.38
N LYS A 50 4.99 -5.13 -1.18
CA LYS A 50 6.18 -5.44 -1.98
C LYS A 50 7.36 -5.89 -1.12
N ARG A 51 7.71 -5.13 -0.09
CA ARG A 51 8.82 -5.47 0.83
C ARG A 51 8.57 -6.80 1.55
N ARG A 52 7.31 -7.11 1.88
CA ARG A 52 6.95 -8.41 2.46
C ARG A 52 7.21 -9.54 1.46
N ALA A 53 6.73 -9.42 0.24
CA ALA A 53 6.95 -10.42 -0.80
C ALA A 53 8.45 -10.65 -1.06
N GLU A 54 9.24 -9.58 -1.14
CA GLU A 54 10.71 -9.67 -1.29
C GLU A 54 11.38 -10.45 -0.15
N ARG A 55 10.97 -10.20 1.10
CA ARG A 55 11.47 -10.93 2.27
C ARG A 55 11.05 -12.39 2.27
N GLU A 56 9.82 -12.70 1.86
CA GLU A 56 9.33 -14.07 1.75
C GLU A 56 10.13 -14.86 0.71
N VAL A 57 10.44 -14.25 -0.44
CA VAL A 57 11.30 -14.84 -1.48
C VAL A 57 12.72 -15.08 -0.95
N SER A 58 13.33 -14.08 -0.31
CA SER A 58 14.68 -14.22 0.28
C SER A 58 14.72 -15.32 1.33
N THR A 59 13.73 -15.36 2.22
CA THR A 59 13.64 -16.39 3.27
C THR A 59 13.42 -17.78 2.67
N ALA A 60 12.61 -17.90 1.62
CA ALA A 60 12.42 -19.17 0.92
C ALA A 60 13.72 -19.65 0.25
N ALA A 61 14.47 -18.74 -0.37
CA ALA A 61 15.78 -19.04 -0.94
C ALA A 61 16.79 -19.51 0.13
N ASP A 62 16.86 -18.81 1.27
CA ASP A 62 17.74 -19.21 2.40
C ASP A 62 17.39 -20.61 2.94
N ARG A 63 16.09 -20.92 3.08
CA ARG A 63 15.65 -22.27 3.49
C ARG A 63 16.03 -23.33 2.46
N LEU A 64 15.90 -23.04 1.17
CA LEU A 64 16.31 -23.96 0.10
C LEU A 64 17.83 -24.22 0.14
N VAL A 65 18.66 -23.19 0.37
CA VAL A 65 20.11 -23.33 0.51
C VAL A 65 20.48 -24.15 1.76
N ALA A 66 19.79 -23.91 2.89
CA ALA A 66 20.02 -24.66 4.12
C ALA A 66 19.63 -26.15 4.01
N LEU A 67 18.53 -26.46 3.31
CA LEU A 67 18.08 -27.83 3.08
C LEU A 67 18.92 -28.56 2.02
N GLY A 68 19.47 -27.82 1.05
CA GLY A 68 20.35 -28.33 0.00
C GLY A 68 21.83 -28.43 0.38
N SER A 69 22.22 -28.02 1.58
CA SER A 69 23.57 -28.21 2.13
C SER A 69 23.61 -29.46 3.01
N PRO A 70 23.84 -30.68 2.47
CA PRO A 70 24.34 -31.75 3.32
C PRO A 70 25.74 -31.31 3.73
N LEU A 71 26.00 -31.29 5.04
CA LEU A 71 27.34 -31.14 5.59
C LEU A 71 28.33 -31.90 4.71
N LEU A 72 29.32 -31.19 4.14
CA LEU A 72 30.52 -31.79 3.57
C LEU A 72 31.16 -32.62 4.69
N GLN A 73 30.82 -33.90 4.73
CA GLN A 73 31.56 -34.97 5.40
C GLN A 73 32.38 -35.72 4.36
#